data_AF-A0A2E9W9L8-F1
#
_entry.id   AF-A0A2E9W9L8-F1
#
_cell.length_a   1.000
_cell.length_b   1.000
_cell.length_c   1.000
_cell.angle_alpha   90.00
_cell.angle_beta   90.00
_cell.angle_gamma   90.00
#
_symmetry.space_group_name_H-M   'P 1'
#
loop_
_entity.id
_entity.type
_entity.pdbx_description
1 polymer ?
#
loop_
_entity_poly.entity_id
_entity_poly.type
_entity_poly.pdbx_seq_one_letter_code
_entity_poly.pdbx_strand_id
1 'polypeptide(L)' 'MGIGVWQIVLILAIVLIIFGAGKLPKVMGDMGKGIKSFKAGINEKEQDDDAGASAKTIENTTSASVSTESKDKDSVKS' A
#
# COMPACT_ATOMS: atom_id res chain seq x y z
N MET A 1 19.46 -28.17 4.63
CA MET A 1 19.75 -26.91 3.91
C MET A 1 18.42 -26.29 3.55
N GLY A 2 17.91 -25.38 4.39
CA GLY A 2 16.61 -24.75 4.18
C GLY A 2 16.70 -23.58 3.22
N ILE A 3 15.59 -23.25 2.57
CA ILE A 3 15.44 -21.99 1.84
C ILE A 3 15.57 -20.87 2.87
N GLY A 4 16.72 -20.19 2.87
CA GLY A 4 16.97 -19.06 3.73
C GLY A 4 16.37 -17.78 3.14
N VAL A 5 16.30 -16.75 3.98
CA VAL A 5 15.85 -15.41 3.58
C VAL A 5 16.66 -14.89 2.38
N TRP A 6 17.95 -15.23 2.32
CA TRP A 6 18.85 -14.85 1.22
C TRP A 6 18.42 -15.38 -0.14
N GLN A 7 17.92 -16.62 -0.21
CA GLN A 7 17.43 -17.25 -1.43
C GLN A 7 16.11 -16.61 -1.89
N ILE A 8 15.22 -16.32 -0.95
CA ILE A 8 13.92 -15.67 -1.24
C ILE A 8 14.14 -14.29 -1.86
N VAL A 9 15.06 -13.49 -1.32
CA VAL A 9 15.39 -12.16 -1.86
C VAL A 9 15.96 -12.26 -3.28
N LEU A 10 16.84 -13.24 -3.54
CA LEU A 10 17.41 -13.45 -4.88
C LEU A 10 16.35 -13.81 -5.91
N ILE A 11 15.41 -14.70 -5.55
CA ILE A 11 14.30 -15.10 -6.41
C ILE A 11 13.38 -13.90 -6.68
N LEU A 12 13.07 -13.12 -5.65
CA LEU A 12 12.24 -11.92 -5.77
C LEU A 12 12.89 -10.89 -6.71
N ALA A 13 14.20 -10.71 -6.65
CA ALA A 13 14.92 -9.83 -7.55
C ALA A 13 14.77 -10.26 -9.02
N ILE A 14 14.93 -11.55 -9.33
CA ILE A 14 14.76 -12.07 -10.70
C ILE A 14 13.33 -11.84 -11.20
N VAL A 15 12.32 -12.12 -10.37
CA VAL A 15 10.92 -11.87 -10.70
C VAL A 15 10.68 -10.37 -10.94
N LEU A 16 11.26 -9.49 -10.13
CA LEU A 16 11.16 -8.04 -10.33
C LEU A 16 11.81 -7.55 -11.62
N ILE A 17 12.90 -8.17 -12.09
CA ILE A 17 13.48 -7.85 -13.39
C ILE A 17 12.51 -8.21 -14.53
N ILE A 18 11.86 -9.37 -14.45
CA ILE A 18 10.96 -9.87 -15.50
C ILE A 18 9.64 -9.08 -15.54
N PHE A 19 9.06 -8.82 -14.37
CA PHE A 19 7.77 -8.14 -14.24
C PHE A 19 7.91 -6.61 -14.20
N GLY A 20 9.08 -6.09 -13.79
CA GLY A 20 9.35 -4.67 -13.61
C GLY A 20 8.82 -4.11 -12.28
N ALA A 21 9.54 -3.13 -11.72
CA ALA A 21 9.21 -2.51 -10.43
C ALA A 21 7.87 -1.74 -10.40
N GLY A 22 7.33 -1.35 -11.56
CA GLY A 22 6.05 -0.61 -11.64
C GLY A 22 4.80 -1.51 -11.69
N LYS A 23 4.93 -2.77 -12.12
CA LYS A 23 3.78 -3.68 -12.26
C LYS A 23 3.44 -4.34 -10.94
N LEU A 24 4.44 -4.73 -10.15
CA LEU A 24 4.24 -5.41 -8.87
C LEU A 24 3.40 -4.60 -7.87
N PRO A 25 3.71 -3.31 -7.59
CA PRO A 25 2.94 -2.51 -6.64
C PRO A 25 1.51 -2.23 -7.08
N LYS A 26 1.28 -2.09 -8.40
CA LYS A 26 -0.06 -1.87 -8.96
C LYS A 26 -0.95 -3.11 -8.74
N VAL A 27 -0.43 -4.29 -9.11
CA VAL A 27 -1.15 -5.57 -8.95
C VAL A 27 -1.35 -5.91 -7.47
N MET A 28 -0.33 -5.73 -6.62
CA MET A 28 -0.45 -5.94 -5.18
C MET A 28 -1.36 -4.92 -4.51
N GLY A 29 -1.46 -3.69 -5.02
CA GLY A 29 -2.41 -2.69 -4.53
C GLY A 29 -3.86 -3.12 -4.77
N ASP A 30 -4.18 -3.63 -5.96
CA ASP A 30 -5.51 -4.10 -6.30
C ASP A 30 -5.85 -5.41 -5.55
N MET A 31 -4.91 -6.35 -5.48
CA MET A 31 -5.06 -7.60 -4.71
C MET A 31 -5.18 -7.33 -3.20
N GLY A 32 -4.37 -6.41 -2.67
CA GLY A 32 -4.35 -6.04 -1.25
C GLY A 32 -5.65 -5.39 -0.79
N LYS A 33 -6.30 -4.57 -1.63
CA LYS A 33 -7.64 -4.03 -1.34
C LYS A 33 -8.68 -5.15 -1.24
N GLY A 34 -8.67 -6.12 -2.16
CA GLY A 34 -9.57 -7.27 -2.12
C GLY A 34 -9.38 -8.13 -0.86
N ILE A 35 -8.13 -8.43 -0.51
CA ILE A 35 -7.79 -9.19 0.70
C ILE A 35 -8.19 -8.40 1.97
N LYS A 36 -7.99 -7.08 2.00
CA LYS A 36 -8.40 -6.22 3.13
C LYS A 36 -9.90 -6.23 3.35
N SER A 37 -10.70 -6.07 2.28
CA SER A 37 -12.16 -6.16 2.36
C SER A 37 -12.65 -7.56 2.75
N PHE A 38 -11.99 -8.61 2.26
CA PHE A 38 -12.29 -9.99 2.66
C PHE A 38 -12.00 -10.24 4.14
N LYS A 39 -10.84 -9.76 4.64
CA LYS A 39 -10.47 -9.85 6.05
C LYS A 39 -11.44 -9.05 6.93
N ALA A 40 -11.81 -7.84 6.51
CA ALA A 40 -12.77 -7.00 7.22
C ALA A 40 -14.15 -7.68 7.31
N GLY A 41 -14.68 -8.21 6.20
CA GLY A 41 -15.96 -8.92 6.21
C GLY A 41 -15.96 -10.22 7.03
N ILE A 42 -14.81 -10.90 7.14
CA ILE A 42 -14.66 -12.03 8.07
C ILE A 42 -14.64 -11.56 9.53
N ASN A 43 -13.91 -10.48 9.84
CA ASN A 43 -13.87 -9.93 11.20
C ASN A 43 -15.23 -9.37 11.63
N GLU A 44 -16.00 -8.80 10.70
CA GLU A 44 -17.36 -8.31 10.97
C GLU A 44 -18.31 -9.45 11.31
N LYS A 45 -18.21 -10.59 10.61
CA LYS A 45 -18.94 -11.82 10.97
C LYS A 45 -18.51 -12.44 12.30
N GLU A 46 -17.28 -12.19 12.74
CA GLU A 46 -16.77 -12.65 14.03
C GLU A 46 -17.11 -11.65 15.16
N GLN A 47 -17.32 -10.36 14.83
CA GLN A 47 -17.73 -9.29 15.75
C GLN A 47 -19.24 -9.14 15.93
N ASP A 48 -20.09 -9.71 15.06
CA ASP A 48 -21.54 -9.80 15.30
C ASP A 48 -21.88 -10.71 16.50
N ASP A 49 -20.92 -11.50 17.00
CA ASP A 49 -21.01 -12.27 18.25
C ASP A 49 -20.34 -11.57 19.47
N ASP A 50 -19.59 -10.46 19.30
CA ASP A 50 -19.03 -9.67 20.40
C ASP A 50 -18.80 -8.20 19.98
N ALA A 51 -19.67 -7.31 20.48
CA ALA A 51 -19.76 -5.93 20.05
C ALA A 51 -18.48 -5.10 20.30
N GLY A 52 -17.82 -4.74 19.21
CA GLY A 52 -17.18 -3.42 19.05
C GLY A 52 -15.66 -3.38 19.07
N ALA A 53 -15.03 -3.19 17.90
CA ALA A 53 -13.83 -2.37 17.78
C ALA A 53 -13.55 -1.90 16.34
N SER A 54 -13.73 -0.60 16.13
CA SER A 54 -12.84 0.30 15.38
C SER A 54 -12.72 0.14 13.85
N ALA A 55 -13.50 0.96 13.13
CA ALA A 55 -13.19 1.39 11.77
C ALA A 55 -12.83 2.89 11.77
N LYS A 56 -11.62 3.23 12.22
CA LYS A 56 -10.95 4.46 11.78
C LYS A 56 -10.21 4.11 10.48
N THR A 57 -10.53 4.81 9.39
CA THR A 57 -9.57 5.32 8.38
C THR A 57 -10.37 6.01 7.28
N ILE A 58 -10.48 7.32 7.46
CA ILE A 58 -10.42 8.32 6.39
C ILE A 58 -9.17 8.01 5.54
N GLU A 59 -9.24 8.30 4.24
CA GLU A 59 -8.12 8.75 3.37
C GLU A 59 -8.15 8.08 2.01
N ASN A 60 -9.09 8.59 1.22
CA ASN A 60 -9.02 8.63 -0.22
C ASN A 60 -7.86 9.56 -0.64
N THR A 61 -7.04 9.07 -1.58
CA THR A 61 -6.11 9.82 -2.43
C THR A 61 -4.91 10.51 -1.75
N THR A 62 -3.77 9.82 -1.73
CA THR A 62 -2.51 10.48 -2.11
C THR A 62 -1.75 9.59 -3.09
N SER A 63 -2.04 9.86 -4.36
CA SER A 63 -1.22 9.50 -5.49
C SER A 63 0.09 10.26 -5.37
N ALA A 64 1.20 9.55 -5.17
CA ALA A 64 2.52 10.11 -5.37
C ALA A 64 2.69 10.49 -6.84
N SER A 65 2.63 11.80 -7.14
CA SER A 65 3.26 12.40 -8.30
C SER A 65 4.04 13.61 -7.82
N VAL A 66 5.35 13.41 -7.69
CA VAL A 66 6.32 14.50 -7.54
C VAL A 66 6.27 15.35 -8.82
N SER A 67 6.00 16.64 -8.68
CA SER A 67 6.20 17.64 -9.72
C SER A 67 6.48 18.97 -9.02
N THR A 68 7.77 19.28 -8.95
CA THR A 68 8.40 20.60 -9.07
C THR A 68 7.70 21.78 -8.40
N GLU A 69 8.27 22.16 -7.26
CA GLU A 69 8.15 23.44 -6.58
C GLU A 69 8.47 24.63 -7.53
N SER A 70 7.51 25.54 -7.68
CA SER A 70 7.67 26.86 -8.32
C SER A 70 6.73 27.86 -7.63
N LYS A 71 7.33 28.80 -6.89
CA LYS A 71 6.86 30.14 -6.46
C LYS A 71 8.00 30.69 -5.57
N ASP A 72 8.80 31.72 -5.87
CA ASP A 72 8.54 33.00 -6.52
C ASP A 72 7.24 33.68 -6.08
N LYS A 73 7.30 34.42 -4.96
CA LYS A 73 6.97 35.85 -4.93
C LYS A 73 7.03 36.45 -3.52
N ASP A 74 7.63 37.64 -3.49
CA ASP A 74 7.19 38.84 -2.77
C ASP A 74 6.50 38.70 -1.41
N SER A 75 7.19 39.17 -0.36
CA SER A 75 6.57 40.06 0.62
C SER A 75 7.57 41.11 1.09
N VAL A 76 7.77 42.11 0.24
CA VAL A 76 8.10 43.48 0.63
C VAL A 76 6.91 44.04 1.43
N LYS A 77 7.23 44.68 2.56
CA LYS A 77 6.42 45.68 3.29
C LYS A 77 5.23 45.16 4.11
N SER A 78 5.47 45.07 5.42
CA SER A 78 4.80 45.90 6.44
C SER A 78 5.69 46.04 7.66
#